data_AF-A0A959CZV8-F1
#
_entry.id   AF-A0A959CZV8-F1
#
_cell.length_a   1.000
_cell.length_b   1.000
_cell.length_c   1.000
_cell.angle_alpha   90.00
_cell.angle_beta   90.00
_cell.angle_gamma   90.00
#
_symmetry.space_group_name_H-M   'P 1'
#
loop_
_entity.id
_entity.type
_entity.pdbx_description
1 polymer ?
#
loop_
_entity_poly.entity_id
_entity_poly.type
_entity_poly.pdbx_seq_one_letter_code
_entity_poly.pdbx_strand_id
1 'polypeptide(L)'
;MGNRSAQIDKLAWYANRLKTMSLPEINYRLNTAARKKLDRWQKVGYFPKVSLKAYPSPILFLPELSAPFETEKYAVFGRPLRIDQPIDWHKDIISGTSFPPDYSYSIDTRTEKHGIVKVTWEANRLQFLTHICLQYRYSGDKKYLQRFVDMVRSWKEANPYLRGVNWYSNIEVNLRIITWFLCWEILEVPQLCEKDPAFKKFVDGLWLPLIYLHGLHADKHPSKFSSSNNHLIAEASGLFIAGAYWNFPRSKKWVRKAQEILEREIQLQHSPNGINREEASEYIQFITDFFLIAFIVGERTGHPFSDAYRQMLKKIFDYIYHLMGQSGKVPYYGDDDDGHTFVLAHGKPGNNFKALLAAGAFLFKDPALKAKAGAFGLKNEVLFGPEGKAVFENLPREEIRPQTRLYPEEGHFLVKTGENGREVYLHIDTAPLGYLSIAAHGHADALSFFLEVDGKPYITDVGTYTYHSEPEWRAYFKGTLAHNTIRVDEQDQASNAGPCLWVEHYQPHLAFYSEDEQKVIVKGSHDGYAALGVTHTRAYEFDKKTGAITITDNLESDGHHIYEIPFHLHPEIRAEQVSPGEFALSPSGGREV
;
A
#
# COMPACT_ATOMS: atom_id res chain seq x y z
N MET A 1 -2.25 28.10 29.73
CA MET A 1 -1.46 28.45 28.53
C MET A 1 -1.63 27.45 27.35
N GLY A 2 -2.13 26.22 27.56
CA GLY A 2 -2.25 25.20 26.49
C GLY A 2 -3.28 25.43 25.37
N ASN A 3 -4.29 26.30 25.53
CA ASN A 3 -5.27 26.57 24.45
C ASN A 3 -4.80 27.59 23.39
N ARG A 4 -3.81 28.43 23.72
CA ARG A 4 -3.30 29.45 22.80
C ARG A 4 -2.22 28.89 21.88
N SER A 5 -1.33 28.01 22.36
CA SER A 5 -0.35 27.33 21.49
C SER A 5 -1.06 26.40 20.50
N ALA A 6 -2.00 25.56 20.95
CA ALA A 6 -2.77 24.68 20.06
C ALA A 6 -3.59 25.44 18.99
N GLN A 7 -4.06 26.65 19.27
CA GLN A 7 -4.71 27.51 18.27
C GLN A 7 -3.72 28.17 17.30
N ILE A 8 -2.55 28.59 17.78
CA ILE A 8 -1.46 29.12 16.95
C ILE A 8 -0.93 28.03 16.01
N ASP A 9 -0.75 26.81 16.50
CA ASP A 9 -0.33 25.63 15.73
C ASP A 9 -1.36 25.27 14.65
N LYS A 10 -2.65 25.38 14.96
CA LYS A 10 -3.73 25.13 13.99
C LYS A 10 -3.79 26.18 12.88
N LEU A 11 -3.61 27.45 13.20
CA LEU A 11 -3.56 28.52 12.19
C LEU A 11 -2.32 28.40 11.30
N ALA A 12 -1.16 28.10 11.90
CA ALA A 12 0.07 27.81 11.18
C ALA A 12 -0.10 26.62 10.23
N TRP A 13 -0.72 25.53 10.71
CA TRP A 13 -1.06 24.37 9.88
C TRP A 13 -1.92 24.75 8.69
N TYR A 14 -3.01 25.51 8.88
CA TYR A 14 -3.86 25.94 7.76
C TYR A 14 -3.14 26.86 6.79
N ALA A 15 -2.30 27.77 7.29
CA ALA A 15 -1.49 28.64 6.44
C ALA A 15 -0.51 27.83 5.59
N ASN A 16 0.24 26.90 6.20
CA ASN A 16 1.16 26.01 5.50
C ASN A 16 0.42 25.11 4.51
N ARG A 17 -0.76 24.61 4.90
CA ARG A 17 -1.57 23.80 4.01
C ARG A 17 -2.11 24.60 2.82
N LEU A 18 -2.46 25.87 2.99
CA LEU A 18 -2.88 26.74 1.88
C LEU A 18 -1.72 27.03 0.93
N LYS A 19 -0.49 27.23 1.44
CA LYS A 19 0.72 27.45 0.62
C LYS A 19 1.00 26.28 -0.32
N THR A 20 0.65 25.06 0.07
CA THR A 20 0.87 23.85 -0.75
C THR A 20 -0.29 23.52 -1.71
N MET A 21 -1.37 24.32 -1.74
CA MET A 21 -2.51 24.10 -2.65
C MET A 21 -2.41 24.90 -3.94
N SER A 22 -2.75 24.26 -5.05
CA SER A 22 -3.04 24.95 -6.30
C SER A 22 -4.44 25.60 -6.28
N LEU A 23 -4.68 26.62 -7.11
CA LEU A 23 -6.00 27.25 -7.25
C LEU A 23 -7.12 26.24 -7.61
N PRO A 24 -6.92 25.27 -8.54
CA PRO A 24 -7.89 24.22 -8.80
C PRO A 24 -8.19 23.35 -7.57
N GLU A 25 -7.19 23.08 -6.72
CA GLU A 25 -7.39 22.32 -5.50
C GLU A 25 -8.27 23.07 -4.50
N ILE A 26 -8.04 24.38 -4.30
CA ILE A 26 -8.86 25.22 -3.43
C ILE A 26 -10.33 25.17 -3.87
N ASN A 27 -10.60 25.39 -5.15
CA ASN A 27 -11.96 25.31 -5.70
C ASN A 27 -12.58 23.92 -5.49
N TYR A 28 -11.82 22.85 -5.72
CA TYR A 28 -12.28 21.49 -5.47
C TYR A 28 -12.63 21.23 -4.00
N ARG A 29 -11.82 21.74 -3.05
CA ARG A 29 -12.08 21.60 -1.61
C ARG A 29 -13.32 22.38 -1.17
N LEU A 30 -13.53 23.59 -1.69
CA LEU A 30 -14.74 24.38 -1.44
C LEU A 30 -16.00 23.64 -1.95
N ASN A 31 -15.96 23.14 -3.19
CA ASN A 31 -17.05 22.35 -3.76
C ASN A 31 -17.31 21.07 -2.97
N THR A 32 -16.26 20.40 -2.50
CA THR A 32 -16.37 19.21 -1.66
C THR A 32 -16.99 19.54 -0.30
N ALA A 33 -16.61 20.65 0.34
CA ALA A 33 -17.20 21.10 1.59
C ALA A 33 -18.69 21.45 1.43
N ALA A 34 -19.07 22.15 0.35
CA ALA A 34 -20.47 22.45 0.03
C ALA A 34 -21.29 21.17 -0.19
N ARG A 35 -20.74 20.20 -0.95
CA ARG A 35 -21.37 18.89 -1.19
C ARG A 35 -21.57 18.10 0.10
N LYS A 36 -20.55 18.06 0.96
CA LYS A 36 -20.64 17.42 2.29
C LYS A 36 -21.69 18.10 3.17
N LYS A 37 -21.88 19.42 3.07
CA LYS A 37 -22.98 20.09 3.78
C LYS A 37 -24.34 19.68 3.21
N LEU A 38 -24.50 19.66 1.89
CA LEU A 38 -25.76 19.25 1.23
C LEU A 38 -26.16 17.81 1.57
N ASP A 39 -25.19 16.90 1.57
CA ASP A 39 -25.42 15.48 1.87
C ASP A 39 -25.89 15.23 3.30
N ARG A 40 -25.45 16.06 4.27
CA ARG A 40 -25.93 16.01 5.65
C ARG A 40 -27.45 16.18 5.74
N TRP A 41 -28.02 17.03 4.89
CA TRP A 41 -29.46 17.35 4.90
C TRP A 41 -30.29 16.38 4.05
N GLN A 42 -29.74 15.90 2.94
CA GLN A 42 -30.53 15.22 1.91
C GLN A 42 -30.30 13.71 1.82
N LYS A 43 -29.18 13.20 2.33
CA LYS A 43 -28.73 11.84 2.02
C LYS A 43 -28.44 10.98 3.23
N VAL A 44 -28.35 11.53 4.44
CA VAL A 44 -28.13 10.72 5.66
C VAL A 44 -29.20 9.64 5.77
N GLY A 45 -28.78 8.38 5.89
CA GLY A 45 -29.66 7.22 5.96
C GLY A 45 -30.30 6.78 4.63
N TYR A 46 -29.96 7.42 3.50
CA TYR A 46 -30.47 7.02 2.19
C TYR A 46 -30.08 5.58 1.85
N PHE A 47 -31.04 4.82 1.31
CA PHE A 47 -30.82 3.48 0.79
C PHE A 47 -31.52 3.33 -0.56
N PRO A 48 -30.80 2.93 -1.63
CA PRO A 48 -31.37 2.88 -2.96
C PRO A 48 -32.25 1.63 -3.13
N LYS A 49 -33.15 1.67 -4.11
CA LYS A 49 -33.74 0.47 -4.70
C LYS A 49 -33.04 0.23 -6.03
N VAL A 50 -32.55 -0.99 -6.24
CA VAL A 50 -31.91 -1.41 -7.48
C VAL A 50 -32.19 -2.88 -7.71
N SER A 51 -32.31 -3.26 -8.98
CA SER A 51 -32.43 -4.64 -9.41
C SER A 51 -31.61 -4.80 -10.68
N LEU A 52 -30.99 -5.97 -10.85
CA LEU A 52 -30.33 -6.32 -12.11
C LEU A 52 -31.30 -7.09 -13.00
N LYS A 53 -31.15 -6.96 -14.32
CA LYS A 53 -31.91 -7.79 -15.28
C LYS A 53 -31.52 -9.26 -15.15
N ALA A 54 -30.23 -9.50 -14.96
CA ALA A 54 -29.63 -10.79 -14.66
C ALA A 54 -28.41 -10.53 -13.76
N TYR A 55 -28.08 -11.48 -12.89
CA TYR A 55 -26.80 -11.42 -12.17
C TYR A 55 -25.65 -11.68 -13.15
N PRO A 56 -24.48 -11.04 -12.96
CA PRO A 56 -23.31 -11.33 -13.78
C PRO A 56 -22.87 -12.78 -13.58
N SER A 57 -22.42 -13.41 -14.66
CA SER A 57 -21.74 -14.70 -14.60
C SER A 57 -20.39 -14.55 -13.89
N PRO A 58 -19.92 -15.56 -13.14
CA PRO A 58 -18.58 -15.56 -12.58
C PRO A 58 -17.51 -15.36 -13.65
N ILE A 59 -16.50 -14.54 -13.35
CA ILE A 59 -15.35 -14.25 -14.23
C ILE A 59 -14.01 -14.64 -13.61
N LEU A 60 -13.97 -15.00 -12.33
CA LEU A 60 -12.80 -15.55 -11.66
C LEU A 60 -12.90 -17.07 -11.63
N PHE A 61 -11.76 -17.70 -11.34
CA PHE A 61 -11.67 -19.14 -11.18
C PHE A 61 -11.68 -19.46 -9.69
N LEU A 62 -12.23 -20.61 -9.32
CA LEU A 62 -12.28 -21.03 -7.93
C LEU A 62 -11.79 -22.47 -7.84
N PRO A 63 -10.50 -22.69 -7.52
CA PRO A 63 -9.94 -24.03 -7.43
C PRO A 63 -10.59 -24.82 -6.29
N GLU A 64 -10.49 -26.15 -6.37
CA GLU A 64 -10.82 -27.00 -5.23
C GLU A 64 -9.87 -26.68 -4.07
N LEU A 65 -10.44 -26.44 -2.89
CA LEU A 65 -9.68 -26.11 -1.70
C LEU A 65 -9.22 -27.40 -1.02
N SER A 66 -7.90 -27.54 -0.81
CA SER A 66 -7.30 -28.72 -0.19
C SER A 66 -7.31 -28.70 1.34
N ALA A 67 -7.63 -27.55 1.95
CA ALA A 67 -7.63 -27.35 3.39
C ALA A 67 -8.75 -26.38 3.83
N PRO A 68 -9.18 -26.41 5.11
CA PRO A 68 -10.11 -25.43 5.64
C PRO A 68 -9.47 -24.06 5.87
N PHE A 69 -10.24 -22.99 5.70
CA PHE A 69 -9.82 -21.61 5.97
C PHE A 69 -10.04 -21.31 7.44
N GLU A 70 -8.96 -20.94 8.13
CA GLU A 70 -9.02 -20.59 9.54
C GLU A 70 -9.71 -19.22 9.71
N THR A 71 -11.01 -19.26 9.94
CA THR A 71 -11.83 -18.07 10.22
C THR A 71 -11.43 -17.41 11.55
N GLU A 72 -10.94 -18.19 12.52
CA GLU A 72 -10.67 -17.70 13.88
C GLU A 72 -9.34 -16.93 14.03
N LYS A 73 -8.45 -16.98 13.02
CA LYS A 73 -7.12 -16.38 13.10
C LYS A 73 -6.97 -15.06 12.34
N TYR A 74 -8.06 -14.49 11.83
CA TYR A 74 -7.99 -13.19 11.16
C TYR A 74 -7.56 -12.12 12.17
N ALA A 75 -6.56 -11.33 11.82
CA ALA A 75 -6.00 -10.31 12.69
C ALA A 75 -5.90 -8.96 11.96
N VAL A 76 -6.03 -7.88 12.72
CA VAL A 76 -5.82 -6.50 12.29
C VAL A 76 -4.65 -5.96 13.12
N PHE A 77 -3.53 -5.60 12.47
CA PHE A 77 -2.30 -5.15 13.13
C PHE A 77 -1.85 -6.09 14.26
N GLY A 78 -1.87 -7.40 14.01
CA GLY A 78 -1.49 -8.43 14.98
C GLY A 78 -2.51 -8.69 16.10
N ARG A 79 -3.66 -8.00 16.14
CA ARG A 79 -4.75 -8.25 17.09
C ARG A 79 -5.85 -9.12 16.46
N PRO A 80 -6.26 -10.24 17.09
CA PRO A 80 -7.33 -11.08 16.57
C PRO A 80 -8.66 -10.33 16.44
N LEU A 81 -9.30 -10.41 15.27
CA LEU A 81 -10.67 -9.99 15.04
C LEU A 81 -11.60 -11.18 15.30
N ARG A 82 -12.45 -11.08 16.32
CA ARG A 82 -13.37 -12.14 16.75
C ARG A 82 -14.58 -12.26 15.81
N ILE A 83 -14.37 -12.86 14.64
CA ILE A 83 -15.41 -13.04 13.62
C ILE A 83 -16.39 -14.18 13.95
N ASP A 84 -16.28 -14.80 15.12
CA ASP A 84 -17.25 -15.72 15.73
C ASP A 84 -18.30 -15.00 16.60
N GLN A 85 -18.07 -13.73 16.95
CA GLN A 85 -18.92 -12.93 17.85
C GLN A 85 -19.53 -11.70 17.16
N PRO A 86 -20.56 -11.05 17.70
CA PRO A 86 -21.01 -9.75 17.18
C PRO A 86 -19.86 -8.73 17.17
N ILE A 87 -19.70 -8.02 16.05
CA ILE A 87 -18.65 -7.01 15.87
C ILE A 87 -19.23 -5.62 16.17
N ASP A 88 -18.57 -4.84 17.02
CA ASP A 88 -18.80 -3.41 17.10
C ASP A 88 -18.04 -2.70 15.97
N TRP A 89 -18.77 -2.30 14.94
CA TRP A 89 -18.22 -1.72 13.71
C TRP A 89 -17.63 -0.32 13.88
N HIS A 90 -17.81 0.32 15.03
CA HIS A 90 -17.20 1.63 15.33
C HIS A 90 -16.05 1.51 16.33
N LYS A 91 -15.73 0.31 16.80
CA LYS A 91 -14.71 0.07 17.81
C LYS A 91 -13.32 -0.03 17.20
N ASP A 92 -12.40 0.72 17.78
CA ASP A 92 -10.97 0.45 17.68
C ASP A 92 -10.64 -0.74 18.60
N ILE A 93 -10.27 -1.88 18.01
CA ILE A 93 -10.00 -3.11 18.75
C ILE A 93 -8.69 -3.08 19.53
N ILE A 94 -7.79 -2.11 19.27
CA ILE A 94 -6.53 -1.95 20.01
C ILE A 94 -6.78 -1.15 21.28
N SER A 95 -7.37 0.04 21.18
CA SER A 95 -7.62 0.91 22.35
C SER A 95 -8.88 0.53 23.13
N GLY A 96 -9.84 -0.14 22.47
CA GLY A 96 -11.13 -0.51 23.05
C GLY A 96 -12.18 0.60 23.00
N THR A 97 -11.86 1.79 22.48
CA THR A 97 -12.81 2.91 22.33
C THR A 97 -13.63 2.80 21.05
N SER A 98 -14.77 3.50 21.00
CA SER A 98 -15.63 3.52 19.80
C SER A 98 -15.87 4.93 19.25
N PHE A 99 -15.88 5.03 17.93
CA PHE A 99 -16.27 6.23 17.20
C PHE A 99 -17.79 6.48 17.29
N PRO A 100 -18.23 7.75 17.31
CA PRO A 100 -19.66 8.05 17.42
C PRO A 100 -20.38 7.76 16.09
N PRO A 101 -21.68 7.35 16.13
CA PRO A 101 -22.51 7.13 14.95
C PRO A 101 -23.03 8.44 14.32
N ASP A 102 -22.23 9.51 14.40
CA ASP A 102 -22.55 10.85 13.93
C ASP A 102 -22.51 10.95 12.40
N TYR A 103 -22.86 12.12 11.86
CA TYR A 103 -22.63 12.39 10.45
C TYR A 103 -21.15 12.17 10.09
N SER A 104 -20.86 11.30 9.12
CA SER A 104 -19.49 10.80 8.91
C SER A 104 -18.45 11.91 8.84
N TYR A 105 -18.69 12.95 8.03
CA TYR A 105 -17.72 14.05 7.86
C TYR A 105 -17.67 15.07 9.01
N SER A 106 -18.40 14.85 10.10
CA SER A 106 -18.25 15.60 11.35
C SER A 106 -17.43 14.87 12.41
N ILE A 107 -17.10 13.60 12.17
CA ILE A 107 -16.26 12.80 13.06
C ILE A 107 -14.81 13.25 12.88
N ASP A 108 -14.15 13.53 13.99
CA ASP A 108 -12.71 13.81 13.98
C ASP A 108 -11.93 12.49 13.93
N THR A 109 -11.27 12.25 12.81
CA THR A 109 -10.46 11.05 12.56
C THR A 109 -8.96 11.32 12.66
N ARG A 110 -8.58 12.53 13.08
CA ARG A 110 -7.17 12.99 13.17
C ARG A 110 -6.66 13.07 14.59
N THR A 111 -7.46 12.65 15.55
CA THR A 111 -7.12 12.60 16.97
C THR A 111 -7.49 11.24 17.54
N GLU A 112 -6.82 10.85 18.62
CA GLU A 112 -7.09 9.59 19.34
C GLU A 112 -8.32 9.66 20.25
N LYS A 113 -9.09 10.76 20.22
CA LYS A 113 -10.23 10.98 21.14
C LYS A 113 -11.22 9.80 21.14
N HIS A 114 -11.38 9.16 19.99
CA HIS A 114 -12.28 8.02 19.80
C HIS A 114 -11.55 6.74 19.36
N GLY A 115 -10.23 6.71 19.50
CA GLY A 115 -9.36 5.61 19.09
C GLY A 115 -8.61 5.89 17.78
N ILE A 116 -7.87 4.90 17.32
CA ILE A 116 -7.10 4.93 16.08
C ILE A 116 -8.03 4.54 14.93
N VAL A 117 -8.40 5.52 14.12
CA VAL A 117 -9.38 5.33 13.04
C VAL A 117 -8.99 4.23 12.06
N LYS A 118 -7.69 4.09 11.78
CA LYS A 118 -7.13 3.09 10.88
C LYS A 118 -7.50 1.67 11.31
N VAL A 119 -7.39 1.37 12.61
CA VAL A 119 -7.76 0.07 13.17
C VAL A 119 -9.25 -0.24 12.95
N THR A 120 -10.09 0.78 13.15
CA THR A 120 -11.53 0.64 12.91
C THR A 120 -11.82 0.41 11.43
N TRP A 121 -11.17 1.17 10.53
CA TRP A 121 -11.36 1.01 9.09
C TRP A 121 -10.86 -0.34 8.58
N GLU A 122 -9.74 -0.89 9.07
CA GLU A 122 -9.22 -2.18 8.63
C GLU A 122 -10.24 -3.30 8.79
N ALA A 123 -10.85 -3.42 9.98
CA ALA A 123 -11.93 -4.37 10.23
C ALA A 123 -13.14 -4.12 9.32
N ASN A 124 -13.41 -2.85 8.97
CA ASN A 124 -14.51 -2.42 8.13
C ASN A 124 -14.19 -2.44 6.61
N ARG A 125 -13.00 -2.87 6.19
CA ARG A 125 -12.74 -3.28 4.79
C ARG A 125 -13.43 -4.61 4.48
N LEU A 126 -13.80 -5.36 5.52
CA LEU A 126 -14.54 -6.62 5.48
C LEU A 126 -13.80 -7.75 4.74
N GLN A 127 -12.48 -7.65 4.58
CA GLN A 127 -11.68 -8.61 3.81
C GLN A 127 -11.81 -10.05 4.34
N PHE A 128 -11.98 -10.21 5.66
CA PHE A 128 -12.23 -11.51 6.30
C PHE A 128 -13.49 -12.24 5.78
N LEU A 129 -14.44 -11.55 5.15
CA LEU A 129 -15.63 -12.19 4.56
C LEU A 129 -15.24 -13.21 3.48
N THR A 130 -14.14 -12.96 2.77
CA THR A 130 -13.64 -13.89 1.76
C THR A 130 -13.21 -15.22 2.35
N HIS A 131 -12.63 -15.23 3.57
CA HIS A 131 -12.29 -16.45 4.30
C HIS A 131 -13.55 -17.22 4.70
N ILE A 132 -14.61 -16.52 5.12
CA ILE A 132 -15.91 -17.14 5.43
C ILE A 132 -16.52 -17.78 4.18
N CYS A 133 -16.49 -17.07 3.04
CA CYS A 133 -16.99 -17.57 1.76
C CYS A 133 -16.20 -18.81 1.28
N LEU A 134 -14.87 -18.78 1.38
CA LEU A 134 -14.03 -19.93 1.04
C LEU A 134 -14.26 -21.11 1.97
N GLN A 135 -14.44 -20.86 3.27
CA GLN A 135 -14.76 -21.92 4.22
C GLN A 135 -16.13 -22.54 3.97
N TYR A 136 -17.13 -21.76 3.57
CA TYR A 136 -18.41 -22.29 3.08
C TYR A 136 -18.21 -23.17 1.85
N ARG A 137 -17.43 -22.71 0.87
CA ARG A 137 -17.16 -23.46 -0.37
C ARG A 137 -16.45 -24.79 -0.09
N TYR A 138 -15.46 -24.78 0.82
CA TYR A 138 -14.72 -25.97 1.22
C TYR A 138 -15.62 -26.99 1.93
N SER A 139 -16.42 -26.54 2.89
CA SER A 139 -17.16 -27.43 3.80
C SER A 139 -18.58 -27.77 3.37
N GLY A 140 -19.21 -26.91 2.55
CA GLY A 140 -20.65 -26.94 2.28
C GLY A 140 -21.54 -26.60 3.49
N ASP A 141 -20.95 -26.26 4.65
CA ASP A 141 -21.71 -26.04 5.89
C ASP A 141 -22.40 -24.67 5.88
N LYS A 142 -23.74 -24.69 5.84
CA LYS A 142 -24.59 -23.50 5.77
C LYS A 142 -24.35 -22.50 6.91
N LYS A 143 -23.75 -22.90 8.04
CA LYS A 143 -23.42 -21.95 9.12
C LYS A 143 -22.50 -20.83 8.65
N TYR A 144 -21.57 -21.11 7.73
CA TYR A 144 -20.65 -20.11 7.20
C TYR A 144 -21.37 -19.15 6.24
N LEU A 145 -22.28 -19.67 5.40
CA LEU A 145 -23.13 -18.83 4.56
C LEU A 145 -24.04 -17.93 5.42
N GLN A 146 -24.65 -18.49 6.47
CA GLN A 146 -25.47 -17.72 7.41
C GLN A 146 -24.62 -16.65 8.11
N ARG A 147 -23.40 -16.99 8.53
CA ARG A 147 -22.47 -16.04 9.14
C ARG A 147 -22.12 -14.88 8.21
N PHE A 148 -21.86 -15.16 6.94
CA PHE A 148 -21.65 -14.11 5.92
C PHE A 148 -22.85 -13.17 5.84
N VAL A 149 -24.07 -13.73 5.74
CA VAL A 149 -25.32 -12.97 5.69
C VAL A 149 -25.48 -12.08 6.94
N ASP A 150 -25.22 -12.64 8.13
CA ASP A 150 -25.37 -11.93 9.41
C ASP A 150 -24.35 -10.80 9.55
N MET A 151 -23.10 -11.00 9.12
CA MET A 151 -22.07 -9.96 9.12
C MET A 151 -22.46 -8.78 8.21
N VAL A 152 -22.93 -9.05 6.98
CA VAL A 152 -23.34 -7.99 6.04
C VAL A 152 -24.57 -7.24 6.56
N ARG A 153 -25.54 -7.94 7.16
CA ARG A 153 -26.72 -7.31 7.81
C ARG A 153 -26.31 -6.43 8.98
N SER A 154 -25.53 -6.96 9.91
CA SER A 154 -25.05 -6.24 11.08
C SER A 154 -24.27 -4.99 10.68
N TRP A 155 -23.38 -5.11 9.69
CA TRP A 155 -22.64 -3.96 9.16
C TRP A 155 -23.58 -2.89 8.59
N LYS A 156 -24.57 -3.29 7.78
CA LYS A 156 -25.55 -2.37 7.17
C LYS A 156 -26.40 -1.65 8.21
N GLU A 157 -26.78 -2.35 9.28
CA GLU A 157 -27.59 -1.81 10.38
C GLU A 157 -26.78 -0.79 11.21
N ALA A 158 -25.54 -1.12 11.54
CA ALA A 158 -24.65 -0.25 12.30
C ALA A 158 -24.08 0.93 11.50
N ASN A 159 -24.08 0.85 10.17
CA ASN A 159 -23.53 1.86 9.27
C ASN A 159 -24.57 2.39 8.25
N PRO A 160 -25.66 3.06 8.70
CA PRO A 160 -26.54 3.79 7.79
C PRO A 160 -25.75 4.79 6.93
N TYR A 161 -26.23 5.06 5.72
CA TYR A 161 -25.47 5.90 4.78
C TYR A 161 -25.09 7.25 5.39
N LEU A 162 -23.80 7.58 5.35
CA LEU A 162 -23.20 8.79 5.93
C LEU A 162 -23.39 8.94 7.45
N ARG A 163 -23.60 7.84 8.17
CA ARG A 163 -23.49 7.79 9.64
C ARG A 163 -22.33 6.90 10.08
N GLY A 164 -21.63 7.34 11.11
CA GLY A 164 -20.44 6.69 11.65
C GLY A 164 -19.21 6.85 10.76
N VAL A 165 -18.09 6.33 11.24
CA VAL A 165 -16.77 6.58 10.67
C VAL A 165 -16.52 5.86 9.34
N ASN A 166 -17.29 4.80 9.07
CA ASN A 166 -17.04 3.89 7.95
C ASN A 166 -17.43 4.45 6.57
N TRP A 167 -18.15 5.57 6.49
CA TRP A 167 -18.42 6.29 5.24
C TRP A 167 -17.55 7.54 5.06
N TYR A 168 -16.58 7.79 5.96
CA TYR A 168 -15.74 8.99 5.92
C TYR A 168 -14.73 8.96 4.78
N SER A 169 -14.05 7.82 4.62
CA SER A 169 -12.93 7.63 3.69
C SER A 169 -13.39 6.87 2.45
N ASN A 170 -13.17 7.45 1.27
CA ASN A 170 -13.68 6.87 0.02
C ASN A 170 -12.85 5.66 -0.46
N ILE A 171 -11.56 5.58 -0.12
CA ILE A 171 -10.75 4.37 -0.33
C ILE A 171 -11.37 3.16 0.39
N GLU A 172 -11.81 3.32 1.65
CA GLU A 172 -12.42 2.24 2.44
C GLU A 172 -13.75 1.76 1.85
N VAL A 173 -14.53 2.68 1.26
CA VAL A 173 -15.77 2.36 0.54
C VAL A 173 -15.46 1.49 -0.68
N ASN A 174 -14.38 1.78 -1.40
CA ASN A 174 -14.03 1.05 -2.61
C ASN A 174 -13.35 -0.29 -2.30
N LEU A 175 -12.53 -0.38 -1.26
CA LEU A 175 -12.01 -1.65 -0.75
C LEU A 175 -13.14 -2.65 -0.41
N ARG A 176 -14.24 -2.18 0.18
CA ARG A 176 -15.45 -3.00 0.40
C ARG A 176 -16.17 -3.41 -0.89
N ILE A 177 -16.09 -2.63 -1.96
CA ILE A 177 -16.63 -3.04 -3.28
C ILE A 177 -15.81 -4.21 -3.82
N ILE A 178 -14.48 -4.13 -3.78
CA ILE A 178 -13.58 -5.18 -4.29
C ILE A 178 -13.73 -6.45 -3.42
N THR A 179 -13.59 -6.32 -2.10
CA THR A 179 -14.52 -6.87 -1.11
C THR A 179 -15.59 -7.86 -1.58
N TRP A 180 -16.75 -7.26 -1.82
CA TRP A 180 -17.96 -7.94 -2.21
C TRP A 180 -17.93 -8.50 -3.62
N PHE A 181 -17.17 -7.92 -4.55
CA PHE A 181 -16.93 -8.53 -5.85
C PHE A 181 -16.37 -9.93 -5.68
N LEU A 182 -15.34 -10.05 -4.84
CA LEU A 182 -14.70 -11.33 -4.67
C LEU A 182 -15.54 -12.32 -3.85
N CYS A 183 -16.27 -11.86 -2.84
CA CYS A 183 -17.26 -12.71 -2.16
C CYS A 183 -18.37 -13.18 -3.13
N TRP A 184 -18.79 -12.33 -4.06
CA TRP A 184 -19.82 -12.64 -5.06
C TRP A 184 -19.34 -13.74 -6.02
N GLU A 185 -18.08 -13.64 -6.46
CA GLU A 185 -17.39 -14.66 -7.24
C GLU A 185 -17.29 -15.97 -6.44
N ILE A 186 -16.68 -15.96 -5.25
CA ILE A 186 -16.46 -17.17 -4.42
C ILE A 186 -17.73 -17.95 -4.12
N LEU A 187 -18.82 -17.23 -3.82
CA LEU A 187 -20.12 -17.83 -3.50
C LEU A 187 -20.90 -18.28 -4.74
N GLU A 188 -20.41 -17.98 -5.95
CA GLU A 188 -21.13 -18.24 -7.22
C GLU A 188 -22.59 -17.78 -7.10
N VAL A 189 -22.76 -16.50 -6.74
CA VAL A 189 -24.06 -15.94 -6.33
C VAL A 189 -25.21 -16.25 -7.30
N PRO A 190 -25.05 -16.22 -8.64
CA PRO A 190 -26.12 -16.62 -9.55
C PRO A 190 -26.65 -18.03 -9.27
N GLN A 191 -25.75 -19.01 -9.21
CA GLN A 191 -26.05 -20.42 -8.98
C GLN A 191 -26.59 -20.66 -7.56
N LEU A 192 -26.07 -19.94 -6.56
CA LEU A 192 -26.54 -20.06 -5.19
C LEU A 192 -27.95 -19.49 -5.01
N CYS A 193 -28.27 -18.37 -5.68
CA CYS A 193 -29.60 -17.77 -5.64
C CYS A 193 -30.69 -18.63 -6.31
N GLU A 194 -30.34 -19.44 -7.31
CA GLU A 194 -31.26 -20.41 -7.91
C GLU A 194 -31.65 -21.52 -6.92
N LYS A 195 -30.70 -21.92 -6.06
CA LYS A 195 -30.87 -23.03 -5.11
C LYS A 195 -31.40 -22.60 -3.74
N ASP A 196 -31.19 -21.34 -3.35
CA ASP A 196 -31.57 -20.83 -2.03
C ASP A 196 -32.39 -19.51 -2.15
N PRO A 197 -33.73 -19.60 -2.12
CA PRO A 197 -34.61 -18.43 -2.19
C PRO A 197 -34.42 -17.42 -1.04
N ALA A 198 -34.01 -17.89 0.15
CA ALA A 198 -33.77 -17.01 1.29
C ALA A 198 -32.49 -16.19 1.09
N PHE A 199 -31.44 -16.82 0.55
CA PHE A 199 -30.23 -16.12 0.13
C PHE A 199 -30.53 -15.12 -0.98
N LYS A 200 -31.31 -15.52 -2.00
CA LYS A 200 -31.74 -14.61 -3.07
C LYS A 200 -32.47 -13.37 -2.53
N LYS A 201 -33.39 -13.54 -1.58
CA LYS A 201 -34.08 -12.42 -0.92
C LYS A 201 -33.11 -11.48 -0.19
N PHE A 202 -32.07 -12.01 0.43
CA PHE A 202 -31.00 -11.22 1.04
C PHE A 202 -30.18 -10.44 -0.01
N VAL A 203 -29.80 -11.11 -1.11
CA VAL A 203 -29.05 -10.48 -2.22
C VAL A 203 -29.85 -9.31 -2.79
N ASP A 204 -31.10 -9.54 -3.20
CA ASP A 204 -31.94 -8.53 -3.84
C ASP A 204 -32.38 -7.42 -2.89
N GLY A 205 -32.73 -7.79 -1.65
CA GLY A 205 -33.30 -6.86 -0.67
C GLY A 205 -32.28 -5.99 0.04
N LEU A 206 -31.01 -6.43 0.13
CA LEU A 206 -30.00 -5.77 0.95
C LEU A 206 -28.64 -5.69 0.29
N TRP A 207 -28.03 -6.81 -0.09
CA TRP A 207 -26.61 -6.80 -0.46
C TRP A 207 -26.35 -6.08 -1.79
N LEU A 208 -27.14 -6.36 -2.83
CA LEU A 208 -27.03 -5.69 -4.13
C LEU A 208 -27.33 -4.17 -4.04
N PRO A 209 -28.42 -3.71 -3.39
CA PRO A 209 -28.62 -2.28 -3.12
C PRO A 209 -27.48 -1.63 -2.32
N LEU A 210 -26.86 -2.37 -1.40
CA LEU A 210 -25.72 -1.88 -0.63
C LEU A 210 -24.47 -1.69 -1.49
N ILE A 211 -24.16 -2.64 -2.38
CA ILE A 211 -23.07 -2.50 -3.37
C ILE A 211 -23.34 -1.27 -4.26
N TYR A 212 -24.56 -1.11 -4.76
CA TYR A 212 -24.93 0.05 -5.58
C TYR A 212 -24.78 1.38 -4.83
N LEU A 213 -25.14 1.42 -3.55
CA LEU A 213 -24.95 2.59 -2.69
C LEU A 213 -23.46 2.94 -2.53
N HIS A 214 -22.58 1.94 -2.42
CA HIS A 214 -21.13 2.17 -2.38
C HIS A 214 -20.62 2.75 -3.71
N GLY A 215 -21.07 2.23 -4.86
CA GLY A 215 -20.74 2.81 -6.17
C GLY A 215 -21.23 4.26 -6.34
N LEU A 216 -22.43 4.58 -5.83
CA LEU A 216 -22.95 5.96 -5.81
C LEU A 216 -22.08 6.89 -4.95
N HIS A 217 -21.60 6.40 -3.80
CA HIS A 217 -20.71 7.15 -2.93
C HIS A 217 -19.35 7.38 -3.60
N ALA A 218 -18.76 6.31 -4.15
CA ALA A 218 -17.48 6.29 -4.84
C ALA A 218 -17.43 7.29 -6.02
N ASP A 219 -18.46 7.33 -6.86
CA ASP A 219 -18.55 8.31 -7.95
C ASP A 219 -18.60 9.76 -7.43
N LYS A 220 -19.21 9.98 -6.27
CA LYS A 220 -19.51 11.32 -5.75
C LYS A 220 -18.38 11.95 -4.93
N HIS A 221 -17.52 11.14 -4.30
CA HIS A 221 -16.51 11.60 -3.34
C HIS A 221 -15.05 11.24 -3.70
N PRO A 222 -14.60 11.41 -4.96
CA PRO A 222 -13.26 10.99 -5.36
C PRO A 222 -12.18 11.84 -4.66
N SER A 223 -11.12 11.23 -4.17
CA SER A 223 -9.95 11.91 -3.60
C SER A 223 -9.08 12.49 -4.73
N LYS A 224 -8.88 13.80 -4.74
CA LYS A 224 -8.13 14.52 -5.79
C LYS A 224 -7.03 15.40 -5.21
N PHE A 225 -6.08 15.82 -6.05
CA PHE A 225 -4.94 16.68 -5.71
C PHE A 225 -4.06 16.02 -4.66
N SER A 226 -3.69 16.71 -3.58
CA SER A 226 -2.88 16.14 -2.48
C SER A 226 -3.46 14.90 -1.77
N SER A 227 -4.64 14.40 -2.15
CA SER A 227 -5.18 13.13 -1.67
C SER A 227 -5.35 12.10 -2.80
N SER A 228 -4.76 12.34 -3.98
CA SER A 228 -4.96 11.52 -5.17
C SER A 228 -3.95 10.41 -5.38
N ASN A 229 -3.10 10.15 -4.40
CA ASN A 229 -2.06 9.13 -4.43
C ASN A 229 -2.68 7.70 -4.51
N ASN A 230 -2.20 6.72 -3.75
CA ASN A 230 -2.82 5.39 -3.66
C ASN A 230 -4.35 5.41 -3.48
N HIS A 231 -4.91 6.44 -2.82
CA HIS A 231 -6.35 6.64 -2.65
C HIS A 231 -7.13 6.69 -3.97
N LEU A 232 -6.70 7.49 -4.95
CA LEU A 232 -7.47 7.64 -6.19
C LEU A 232 -7.41 6.37 -7.05
N ILE A 233 -6.29 5.67 -7.02
CA ILE A 233 -6.11 4.37 -7.69
C ILE A 233 -7.09 3.36 -7.09
N ALA A 234 -7.12 3.23 -5.77
CA ALA A 234 -8.02 2.35 -5.05
C ALA A 234 -9.50 2.65 -5.31
N GLU A 235 -9.86 3.94 -5.26
CA GLU A 235 -11.21 4.42 -5.51
C GLU A 235 -11.68 4.18 -6.94
N ALA A 236 -10.79 4.39 -7.92
CA ALA A 236 -11.10 4.13 -9.31
C ALA A 236 -11.22 2.62 -9.59
N SER A 237 -10.35 1.77 -9.02
CA SER A 237 -10.44 0.33 -9.18
C SER A 237 -11.77 -0.24 -8.66
N GLY A 238 -12.18 0.12 -7.44
CA GLY A 238 -13.48 -0.29 -6.90
C GLY A 238 -14.66 0.20 -7.73
N LEU A 239 -14.65 1.47 -8.15
CA LEU A 239 -15.71 2.03 -8.99
C LEU A 239 -15.76 1.39 -10.39
N PHE A 240 -14.60 1.07 -10.97
CA PHE A 240 -14.50 0.36 -12.24
C PHE A 240 -15.16 -1.01 -12.13
N ILE A 241 -14.81 -1.80 -11.12
CA ILE A 241 -15.38 -3.13 -10.87
C ILE A 241 -16.90 -3.04 -10.64
N ALA A 242 -17.36 -2.08 -9.81
CA ALA A 242 -18.79 -1.83 -9.62
C ALA A 242 -19.54 -1.59 -10.94
N GLY A 243 -18.91 -0.82 -11.83
CA GLY A 243 -19.44 -0.49 -13.14
C GLY A 243 -19.43 -1.69 -14.10
N ALA A 244 -18.28 -2.31 -14.27
CA ALA A 244 -18.01 -3.34 -15.27
C ALA A 244 -18.72 -4.66 -14.98
N TYR A 245 -18.84 -5.03 -13.70
CA TYR A 245 -19.33 -6.36 -13.32
C TYR A 245 -20.85 -6.41 -13.12
N TRP A 246 -21.42 -5.56 -12.25
CA TRP A 246 -22.85 -5.67 -11.88
C TRP A 246 -23.82 -4.95 -12.82
N ASN A 247 -23.37 -4.24 -13.86
CA ASN A 247 -24.23 -3.55 -14.84
C ASN A 247 -25.41 -2.74 -14.23
N PHE A 248 -25.12 -1.98 -13.17
CA PHE A 248 -26.04 -1.05 -12.54
C PHE A 248 -26.52 0.07 -13.49
N PRO A 249 -27.59 0.82 -13.14
CA PRO A 249 -28.09 1.93 -13.97
C PRO A 249 -27.03 3.01 -14.33
N ARG A 250 -25.97 3.15 -13.52
CA ARG A 250 -24.88 4.11 -13.75
C ARG A 250 -23.58 3.47 -14.27
N SER A 251 -23.57 2.16 -14.52
CA SER A 251 -22.37 1.41 -14.87
C SER A 251 -21.60 2.00 -16.04
N LYS A 252 -22.25 2.35 -17.15
CA LYS A 252 -21.57 2.96 -18.31
C LYS A 252 -20.78 4.22 -17.96
N LYS A 253 -21.33 5.06 -17.08
CA LYS A 253 -20.64 6.27 -16.58
C LYS A 253 -19.47 5.90 -15.67
N TRP A 254 -19.69 4.95 -14.76
CA TRP A 254 -18.70 4.51 -13.79
C TRP A 254 -17.48 3.87 -14.47
N VAL A 255 -17.71 2.93 -15.40
CA VAL A 255 -16.65 2.30 -16.21
C VAL A 255 -15.82 3.37 -16.91
N ARG A 256 -16.45 4.23 -17.72
CA ARG A 256 -15.75 5.27 -18.47
C ARG A 256 -14.88 6.15 -17.57
N LYS A 257 -15.48 6.69 -16.50
CA LYS A 257 -14.80 7.61 -15.58
C LYS A 257 -13.64 6.92 -14.86
N ALA A 258 -13.86 5.71 -14.35
CA ALA A 258 -12.86 4.99 -13.57
C ALA A 258 -11.71 4.50 -14.45
N GLN A 259 -12.02 4.03 -15.66
CA GLN A 259 -11.02 3.64 -16.66
C GLN A 259 -10.15 4.83 -17.07
N GLU A 260 -10.75 5.99 -17.38
CA GLU A 260 -10.02 7.24 -17.67
C GLU A 260 -9.08 7.65 -16.52
N ILE A 261 -9.48 7.42 -15.26
CA ILE A 261 -8.63 7.69 -14.09
C ILE A 261 -7.49 6.69 -14.02
N LEU A 262 -7.76 5.39 -14.07
CA LEU A 262 -6.73 4.34 -13.95
C LEU A 262 -5.68 4.43 -15.08
N GLU A 263 -6.11 4.68 -16.31
CA GLU A 263 -5.24 4.94 -17.48
C GLU A 263 -4.29 6.10 -17.23
N ARG A 264 -4.78 7.18 -16.62
CA ARG A 264 -3.95 8.34 -16.32
C ARG A 264 -3.03 8.09 -15.13
N GLU A 265 -3.56 7.58 -14.03
CA GLU A 265 -2.83 7.48 -12.76
C GLU A 265 -1.71 6.43 -12.82
N ILE A 266 -1.87 5.33 -13.58
CA ILE A 266 -0.78 4.36 -13.74
C ILE A 266 0.46 5.01 -14.39
N GLN A 267 0.25 5.94 -15.33
CA GLN A 267 1.35 6.67 -16.00
C GLN A 267 1.87 7.84 -15.15
N LEU A 268 0.97 8.52 -14.43
CA LEU A 268 1.31 9.73 -13.70
C LEU A 268 2.03 9.45 -12.39
N GLN A 269 1.70 8.33 -11.72
CA GLN A 269 2.26 7.96 -10.41
C GLN A 269 3.46 7.02 -10.52
N HIS A 270 3.88 6.66 -11.74
CA HIS A 270 5.08 5.86 -11.97
C HIS A 270 6.08 6.59 -12.85
N SER A 271 7.37 6.29 -12.67
CA SER A 271 8.40 6.64 -13.64
C SER A 271 8.29 5.75 -14.90
N PRO A 272 9.01 6.08 -15.99
CA PRO A 272 9.12 5.20 -17.16
C PRO A 272 9.66 3.79 -16.86
N ASN A 273 10.35 3.63 -15.72
CA ASN A 273 10.87 2.35 -15.23
C ASN A 273 9.89 1.61 -14.30
N GLY A 274 8.68 2.13 -14.07
CA GLY A 274 7.66 1.50 -13.22
C GLY A 274 7.85 1.75 -11.72
N ILE A 275 8.70 2.71 -11.34
CA ILE A 275 8.94 3.08 -9.93
C ILE A 275 7.83 4.00 -9.46
N ASN A 276 7.20 3.66 -8.33
CA ASN A 276 6.13 4.49 -7.77
C ASN A 276 6.72 5.76 -7.15
N ARG A 277 6.10 6.91 -7.47
CA ARG A 277 6.59 8.23 -7.05
C ARG A 277 6.25 8.60 -5.62
N GLU A 278 5.45 7.80 -4.89
CA GLU A 278 5.15 8.09 -3.46
C GLU A 278 6.37 7.87 -2.56
N GLU A 279 7.42 7.24 -3.09
CA GLU A 279 8.69 6.95 -2.40
C GLU A 279 8.45 6.17 -1.12
N ALA A 280 7.68 5.09 -1.28
CA ALA A 280 7.33 4.18 -0.21
C ALA A 280 7.25 2.74 -0.75
N SER A 281 8.24 1.94 -0.36
CA SER A 281 8.48 0.56 -0.84
C SER A 281 7.24 -0.34 -0.80
N GLU A 282 6.49 -0.32 0.30
CA GLU A 282 5.36 -1.23 0.50
C GLU A 282 4.11 -0.82 -0.30
N TYR A 283 3.95 0.47 -0.60
CA TYR A 283 2.81 0.95 -1.38
C TYR A 283 2.81 0.42 -2.81
N ILE A 284 3.96 0.09 -3.41
CA ILE A 284 3.98 -0.40 -4.79
C ILE A 284 3.21 -1.72 -4.94
N GLN A 285 3.30 -2.65 -3.99
CA GLN A 285 2.54 -3.89 -4.07
C GLN A 285 1.04 -3.64 -3.85
N PHE A 286 0.69 -2.72 -2.95
CA PHE A 286 -0.70 -2.35 -2.67
C PHE A 286 -1.38 -1.75 -3.91
N ILE A 287 -0.73 -0.79 -4.57
CA ILE A 287 -1.29 -0.15 -5.77
C ILE A 287 -1.30 -1.08 -6.99
N THR A 288 -0.30 -1.95 -7.11
CA THR A 288 -0.24 -2.94 -8.22
C THR A 288 -1.43 -3.86 -8.19
N ASP A 289 -1.93 -4.25 -7.02
CA ASP A 289 -3.13 -5.09 -6.91
C ASP A 289 -4.38 -4.43 -7.47
N PHE A 290 -4.57 -3.14 -7.22
CA PHE A 290 -5.70 -2.41 -7.79
C PHE A 290 -5.64 -2.32 -9.30
N PHE A 291 -4.45 -2.12 -9.87
CA PHE A 291 -4.27 -2.12 -11.32
C PHE A 291 -4.47 -3.51 -11.91
N LEU A 292 -3.89 -4.54 -11.29
CA LEU A 292 -4.01 -5.92 -11.74
C LEU A 292 -5.47 -6.39 -11.73
N ILE A 293 -6.20 -6.21 -10.63
CA ILE A 293 -7.60 -6.67 -10.56
C ILE A 293 -8.49 -5.93 -11.54
N ALA A 294 -8.29 -4.61 -11.71
CA ALA A 294 -9.03 -3.83 -12.70
C ALA A 294 -8.73 -4.32 -14.12
N PHE A 295 -7.46 -4.58 -14.45
CA PHE A 295 -7.04 -5.13 -15.74
C PHE A 295 -7.75 -6.46 -16.04
N ILE A 296 -7.73 -7.41 -15.11
CA ILE A 296 -8.38 -8.72 -15.29
C ILE A 296 -9.90 -8.59 -15.46
N VAL A 297 -10.55 -7.76 -14.65
CA VAL A 297 -11.99 -7.51 -14.79
C VAL A 297 -12.29 -6.86 -16.14
N GLY A 298 -11.48 -5.90 -16.58
CA GLY A 298 -11.63 -5.23 -17.87
C GLY A 298 -11.58 -6.20 -19.04
N GLU A 299 -10.56 -7.07 -19.09
CA GLU A 299 -10.41 -8.10 -20.13
C GLU A 299 -11.63 -9.04 -20.18
N ARG A 300 -12.16 -9.44 -19.03
CA ARG A 300 -13.25 -10.44 -18.95
C ARG A 300 -14.65 -9.88 -19.07
N THR A 301 -14.81 -8.56 -18.95
CA THR A 301 -16.11 -7.88 -19.04
C THR A 301 -16.27 -7.05 -20.32
N GLY A 302 -15.29 -7.10 -21.24
CA GLY A 302 -15.33 -6.36 -22.50
C GLY A 302 -15.02 -4.86 -22.34
N HIS A 303 -14.22 -4.52 -21.33
CA HIS A 303 -13.73 -3.18 -21.03
C HIS A 303 -12.19 -3.18 -20.90
N PRO A 304 -11.45 -3.64 -21.92
CA PRO A 304 -9.99 -3.76 -21.85
C PRO A 304 -9.33 -2.38 -21.67
N PHE A 305 -8.20 -2.37 -20.99
CA PHE A 305 -7.32 -1.19 -20.87
C PHE A 305 -6.41 -1.08 -22.09
N SER A 306 -5.78 0.08 -22.25
CA SER A 306 -4.88 0.37 -23.35
C SER A 306 -3.58 -0.46 -23.29
N ASP A 307 -2.89 -0.58 -24.43
CA ASP A 307 -1.55 -1.17 -24.45
C ASP A 307 -0.55 -0.38 -23.59
N ALA A 308 -0.73 0.94 -23.45
CA ALA A 308 0.12 1.77 -22.60
C ALA A 308 -0.04 1.39 -21.12
N TYR A 309 -1.28 1.13 -20.68
CA TYR A 309 -1.56 0.60 -19.35
C TYR A 309 -0.88 -0.76 -19.14
N ARG A 310 -1.06 -1.68 -20.10
CA ARG A 310 -0.46 -3.03 -20.04
C ARG A 310 1.08 -2.97 -19.99
N GLN A 311 1.69 -2.08 -20.77
CA GLN A 311 3.14 -1.88 -20.78
C GLN A 311 3.66 -1.30 -19.46
N MET A 312 2.97 -0.31 -18.89
CA MET A 312 3.36 0.23 -17.58
C MET A 312 3.20 -0.82 -16.48
N LEU A 313 2.13 -1.64 -16.53
CA LEU A 313 1.97 -2.75 -15.60
C LEU A 313 3.14 -3.76 -15.69
N LYS A 314 3.68 -4.04 -16.89
CA LYS A 314 4.92 -4.83 -17.03
C LYS A 314 6.11 -4.14 -16.38
N LYS A 315 6.30 -2.84 -16.58
CA LYS A 315 7.40 -2.08 -15.96
C LYS A 315 7.34 -2.12 -14.43
N ILE A 316 6.14 -2.04 -13.85
CA ILE A 316 5.93 -2.19 -12.41
C ILE A 316 6.38 -3.58 -11.94
N PHE A 317 6.00 -4.66 -12.64
CA PHE A 317 6.47 -6.01 -12.30
C PHE A 317 7.99 -6.16 -12.45
N ASP A 318 8.60 -5.55 -13.47
CA ASP A 318 10.05 -5.55 -13.68
C ASP A 318 10.78 -4.85 -12.53
N TYR A 319 10.26 -3.71 -12.07
CA TYR A 319 10.81 -3.02 -10.93
C TYR A 319 10.63 -3.81 -9.63
N ILE A 320 9.46 -4.41 -9.37
CA ILE A 320 9.26 -5.32 -8.22
C ILE A 320 10.28 -6.48 -8.26
N TYR A 321 10.53 -7.06 -9.43
CA TYR A 321 11.54 -8.10 -9.61
C TYR A 321 12.94 -7.58 -9.26
N HIS A 322 13.31 -6.37 -9.70
CA HIS A 322 14.61 -5.79 -9.38
C HIS A 322 14.74 -5.39 -7.91
N LEU A 323 13.68 -4.85 -7.30
CA LEU A 323 13.62 -4.44 -5.90
C LEU A 323 13.81 -5.65 -4.96
N MET A 324 13.15 -6.76 -5.25
CA MET A 324 13.19 -7.96 -4.41
C MET A 324 14.58 -8.62 -4.37
N GLY A 325 15.11 -8.90 -3.18
CA GLY A 325 16.27 -9.76 -2.97
C GLY A 325 15.98 -11.25 -3.25
N GLN A 326 16.98 -12.11 -3.23
CA GLN A 326 16.81 -13.57 -3.42
C GLN A 326 15.96 -14.21 -2.34
N SER A 327 15.99 -13.66 -1.13
CA SER A 327 15.17 -14.10 0.00
C SER A 327 13.67 -13.88 -0.21
N GLY A 328 13.31 -13.01 -1.16
CA GLY A 328 11.95 -12.54 -1.37
C GLY A 328 11.60 -11.27 -0.60
N LYS A 329 12.53 -10.72 0.18
CA LYS A 329 12.36 -9.44 0.88
C LYS A 329 12.64 -8.26 -0.03
N VAL A 330 12.11 -7.11 0.33
CA VAL A 330 12.36 -5.81 -0.31
C VAL A 330 12.97 -4.87 0.74
N PRO A 331 13.76 -3.85 0.34
CA PRO A 331 14.18 -2.80 1.26
C PRO A 331 12.95 -2.02 1.74
N TYR A 332 12.97 -1.64 3.01
CA TYR A 332 11.98 -0.75 3.60
C TYR A 332 12.43 0.70 3.44
N TYR A 333 11.53 1.54 2.95
CA TYR A 333 11.66 3.01 2.93
C TYR A 333 10.26 3.62 2.81
N GLY A 334 10.11 4.83 3.33
CA GLY A 334 8.84 5.56 3.40
C GLY A 334 7.79 4.90 4.30
N ASP A 335 6.54 5.29 4.10
CA ASP A 335 5.42 4.77 4.87
C ASP A 335 4.94 3.36 4.42
N ASP A 336 4.43 2.59 5.36
CA ASP A 336 3.70 1.34 5.18
C ASP A 336 2.41 1.39 6.01
N ASP A 337 1.29 1.15 5.33
CA ASP A 337 -0.03 1.10 5.97
C ASP A 337 -0.59 -0.30 6.17
N ASP A 338 0.15 -1.36 5.89
CA ASP A 338 -0.34 -2.75 5.88
C ASP A 338 -1.58 -2.88 4.95
N GLY A 339 -1.70 -2.03 3.93
CA GLY A 339 -2.85 -1.98 3.04
C GLY A 339 -2.93 -3.23 2.18
N HIS A 340 -4.06 -3.94 2.13
CA HIS A 340 -4.18 -5.17 1.33
C HIS A 340 -5.38 -5.11 0.39
N THR A 341 -5.21 -5.52 -0.88
CA THR A 341 -6.33 -5.55 -1.84
C THR A 341 -6.36 -6.73 -2.82
N PHE A 342 -5.72 -7.87 -2.58
CA PHE A 342 -6.50 -9.12 -2.60
C PHE A 342 -5.68 -10.33 -2.16
N VAL A 343 -5.81 -10.71 -0.89
CA VAL A 343 -5.11 -11.86 -0.30
C VAL A 343 -6.12 -12.97 0.00
N LEU A 344 -5.91 -14.17 -0.57
CA LEU A 344 -6.58 -15.41 -0.15
C LEU A 344 -5.51 -16.51 -0.08
N ALA A 345 -5.24 -17.06 1.11
CA ALA A 345 -4.11 -17.97 1.37
C ALA A 345 -4.45 -19.11 2.36
N HIS A 346 -3.77 -20.27 2.23
CA HIS A 346 -3.61 -21.24 3.33
C HIS A 346 -2.14 -21.32 3.77
N GLY A 347 -1.85 -20.83 4.97
CA GLY A 347 -0.51 -20.71 5.57
C GLY A 347 -0.32 -19.37 6.28
N LYS A 348 0.92 -19.00 6.64
CA LYS A 348 1.27 -17.60 6.98
C LYS A 348 0.86 -16.68 5.82
N PRO A 349 0.49 -15.40 6.06
CA PRO A 349 0.19 -14.47 4.97
C PRO A 349 1.29 -14.56 3.90
N GLY A 350 0.89 -14.96 2.69
CA GLY A 350 1.83 -15.18 1.61
C GLY A 350 2.53 -13.87 1.25
N ASN A 351 3.79 -13.93 0.83
CA ASN A 351 4.52 -12.77 0.33
C ASN A 351 3.82 -12.26 -0.95
N ASN A 352 3.16 -11.10 -0.85
CA ASN A 352 2.34 -10.59 -1.94
C ASN A 352 3.18 -10.06 -3.12
N PHE A 353 4.41 -9.59 -2.90
CA PHE A 353 5.34 -9.33 -4.00
C PHE A 353 5.61 -10.58 -4.85
N LYS A 354 5.81 -11.75 -4.24
CA LYS A 354 5.94 -13.03 -4.97
C LYS A 354 4.67 -13.38 -5.74
N ALA A 355 3.50 -13.15 -5.14
CA ALA A 355 2.23 -13.38 -5.80
C ALA A 355 2.04 -12.46 -7.03
N LEU A 356 2.43 -11.20 -6.93
CA LEU A 356 2.46 -10.24 -8.04
C LEU A 356 3.43 -10.68 -9.15
N LEU A 357 4.63 -11.15 -8.80
CA LEU A 357 5.56 -11.69 -9.79
C LEU A 357 5.02 -12.93 -10.50
N ALA A 358 4.29 -13.81 -9.80
CA ALA A 358 3.63 -14.94 -10.46
C ALA A 358 2.51 -14.49 -11.43
N ALA A 359 1.77 -13.44 -11.10
CA ALA A 359 0.81 -12.82 -12.02
C ALA A 359 1.52 -12.24 -13.26
N GLY A 360 2.61 -11.49 -13.05
CA GLY A 360 3.42 -10.93 -14.13
C GLY A 360 4.02 -12.02 -15.03
N ALA A 361 4.58 -13.08 -14.45
CA ALA A 361 5.12 -14.22 -15.17
C ALA A 361 4.08 -14.85 -16.11
N PHE A 362 2.84 -15.06 -15.63
CA PHE A 362 1.76 -15.58 -16.45
C PHE A 362 1.32 -14.60 -17.56
N LEU A 363 1.11 -13.32 -17.21
CA LEU A 363 0.58 -12.30 -18.12
C LEU A 363 1.54 -11.96 -19.25
N PHE A 364 2.84 -12.00 -18.98
CA PHE A 364 3.89 -11.58 -19.90
C PHE A 364 4.79 -12.74 -20.38
N LYS A 365 4.49 -13.97 -19.96
CA LYS A 365 5.26 -15.18 -20.28
C LYS A 365 6.74 -15.03 -19.93
N ASP A 366 7.01 -14.45 -18.76
CA ASP A 366 8.35 -14.05 -18.33
C ASP A 366 8.95 -15.06 -17.32
N PRO A 367 9.97 -15.85 -17.72
CA PRO A 367 10.59 -16.84 -16.86
C PRO A 367 11.42 -16.23 -15.71
N ALA A 368 11.92 -15.01 -15.84
CA ALA A 368 12.67 -14.34 -14.77
C ALA A 368 11.74 -13.98 -13.61
N LEU A 369 10.54 -13.45 -13.91
CA LEU A 369 9.51 -13.19 -12.90
C LEU A 369 9.09 -14.48 -12.20
N LYS A 370 8.95 -15.59 -12.95
CA LYS A 370 8.65 -16.91 -12.37
C LYS A 370 9.73 -17.35 -11.39
N ALA A 371 11.00 -17.17 -11.73
CA ALA A 371 12.11 -17.62 -10.89
C ALA A 371 12.00 -17.02 -9.48
N LYS A 372 11.80 -15.70 -9.36
CA LYS A 372 11.62 -15.03 -8.05
C LYS A 372 10.26 -15.25 -7.40
N ALA A 373 9.20 -15.42 -8.19
CA ALA A 373 7.88 -15.74 -7.65
C ALA A 373 7.87 -17.08 -6.89
N GLY A 374 8.58 -18.08 -7.42
CA GLY A 374 8.78 -19.40 -6.81
C GLY A 374 7.56 -20.33 -6.85
N ALA A 375 6.34 -19.82 -6.72
CA ALA A 375 5.11 -20.62 -6.72
C ALA A 375 3.90 -19.87 -7.31
N PHE A 376 2.94 -20.64 -7.82
CA PHE A 376 1.64 -20.14 -8.27
C PHE A 376 0.61 -20.30 -7.15
N GLY A 377 0.52 -19.30 -6.27
CA GLY A 377 -0.36 -19.35 -5.09
C GLY A 377 -1.85 -19.20 -5.42
N LEU A 378 -2.70 -19.42 -4.40
CA LEU A 378 -4.17 -19.39 -4.52
C LEU A 378 -4.71 -18.10 -5.16
N LYS A 379 -4.15 -16.93 -4.82
CA LYS A 379 -4.50 -15.66 -5.48
C LYS A 379 -4.42 -15.77 -7.01
N ASN A 380 -3.34 -16.34 -7.53
CA ASN A 380 -3.13 -16.48 -8.96
C ASN A 380 -3.96 -17.62 -9.56
N GLU A 381 -4.22 -18.69 -8.81
CA GLU A 381 -5.21 -19.71 -9.22
C GLU A 381 -6.61 -19.11 -9.35
N VAL A 382 -7.00 -18.22 -8.43
CA VAL A 382 -8.29 -17.51 -8.51
C VAL A 382 -8.33 -16.57 -9.71
N LEU A 383 -7.24 -15.85 -9.96
CA LEU A 383 -7.17 -14.93 -11.08
C LEU A 383 -7.12 -15.66 -12.42
N PHE A 384 -6.36 -16.74 -12.58
CA PHE A 384 -6.01 -17.29 -13.90
C PHE A 384 -6.40 -18.75 -14.12
N GLY A 385 -6.89 -19.43 -13.09
CA GLY A 385 -7.39 -20.79 -13.19
C GLY A 385 -6.31 -21.85 -13.49
N PRO A 386 -6.74 -23.08 -13.79
CA PRO A 386 -5.84 -24.19 -14.07
C PRO A 386 -5.00 -23.97 -15.33
N GLU A 387 -5.53 -23.27 -16.33
CA GLU A 387 -4.76 -22.91 -17.53
C GLU A 387 -3.62 -21.96 -17.18
N GLY A 388 -3.89 -20.93 -16.35
CA GLY A 388 -2.87 -20.01 -15.88
C GLY A 388 -1.75 -20.70 -15.11
N LYS A 389 -2.12 -21.63 -14.23
CA LYS A 389 -1.17 -22.46 -13.49
C LYS A 389 -0.32 -23.31 -14.43
N ALA A 390 -0.93 -23.99 -15.40
CA ALA A 390 -0.22 -24.82 -16.37
C ALA A 390 0.77 -24.01 -17.21
N VAL A 391 0.38 -22.81 -17.66
CA VAL A 391 1.30 -21.90 -18.35
C VAL A 391 2.47 -21.53 -17.43
N PHE A 392 2.20 -21.10 -16.20
CA PHE A 392 3.25 -20.70 -15.26
C PHE A 392 4.22 -21.85 -15.01
N GLU A 393 3.71 -23.06 -14.74
CA GLU A 393 4.53 -24.25 -14.48
C GLU A 393 5.41 -24.63 -15.68
N ASN A 394 4.91 -24.44 -16.91
CA ASN A 394 5.61 -24.74 -18.16
C ASN A 394 6.61 -23.67 -18.63
N LEU A 395 6.60 -22.46 -18.06
CA LEU A 395 7.66 -21.48 -18.36
C LEU A 395 9.05 -22.06 -18.03
N PRO A 396 10.10 -21.70 -18.79
CA PRO A 396 11.46 -22.12 -18.47
C PRO A 396 11.83 -21.77 -17.02
N ARG A 397 12.66 -22.63 -16.40
CA ARG A 397 13.29 -22.30 -15.12
C ARG A 397 14.55 -21.51 -15.41
N GLU A 398 14.63 -20.30 -14.89
CA GLU A 398 15.83 -19.49 -14.89
C GLU A 398 16.48 -19.48 -13.51
N GLU A 399 17.81 -19.43 -13.49
CA GLU A 399 18.58 -19.27 -12.27
C GLU A 399 18.48 -17.81 -11.80
N ILE A 400 18.13 -17.60 -10.54
CA ILE A 400 18.13 -16.26 -9.95
C ILE A 400 19.59 -15.88 -9.70
N ARG A 401 20.07 -14.87 -10.43
CA ARG A 401 21.39 -14.28 -10.19
C ARG A 401 21.20 -12.89 -9.58
N PRO A 402 21.94 -12.54 -8.51
CA PRO A 402 21.99 -11.17 -8.03
C PRO A 402 22.42 -10.26 -9.19
N GLN A 403 21.65 -9.22 -9.46
CA GLN A 403 21.93 -8.29 -10.54
C GLN A 403 21.84 -6.87 -10.00
N THR A 404 22.88 -6.09 -10.33
CA THR A 404 22.88 -4.66 -10.08
C THR A 404 21.94 -3.97 -11.06
N ARG A 405 21.13 -3.04 -10.55
CA ARG A 405 20.24 -2.17 -11.31
C ARG A 405 20.32 -0.75 -10.78
N LEU A 406 20.65 0.19 -11.65
CA LEU A 406 20.82 1.60 -11.31
C LEU A 406 19.70 2.39 -11.96
N TYR A 407 18.96 3.16 -11.16
CA TYR A 407 17.87 4.04 -11.60
C TYR A 407 18.24 5.49 -11.28
N PRO A 408 19.14 6.11 -12.07
CA PRO A 408 19.71 7.42 -11.74
C PRO A 408 18.68 8.56 -11.77
N GLU A 409 17.66 8.46 -12.63
CA GLU A 409 16.60 9.47 -12.74
C GLU A 409 15.61 9.40 -11.56
N GLU A 410 15.38 8.20 -11.03
CA GLU A 410 14.49 7.96 -9.90
C GLU A 410 15.23 7.99 -8.55
N GLY A 411 16.57 7.91 -8.55
CA GLY A 411 17.38 7.94 -7.34
C GLY A 411 17.41 6.64 -6.56
N HIS A 412 17.25 5.49 -7.21
CA HIS A 412 17.36 4.19 -6.56
C HIS A 412 18.45 3.32 -7.18
N PHE A 413 19.37 2.81 -6.35
CA PHE A 413 20.45 1.94 -6.82
C PHE A 413 20.40 0.62 -6.05
N LEU A 414 20.13 -0.45 -6.78
CA LEU A 414 19.95 -1.79 -6.25
C LEU A 414 21.22 -2.58 -6.59
N VAL A 415 22.19 -2.56 -5.70
CA VAL A 415 23.50 -3.22 -5.89
C VAL A 415 23.45 -4.60 -5.28
N LYS A 416 23.54 -5.62 -6.14
CA LYS A 416 23.40 -7.03 -5.74
C LYS A 416 24.55 -7.83 -6.33
N THR A 417 25.24 -8.59 -5.49
CA THR A 417 26.26 -9.58 -5.89
C THR A 417 26.10 -10.86 -5.10
N GLY A 418 26.64 -11.96 -5.60
CA GLY A 418 26.66 -13.25 -4.92
C GLY A 418 26.44 -14.41 -5.87
N GLU A 419 26.77 -15.61 -5.38
CA GLU A 419 26.67 -16.87 -6.11
C GLU A 419 26.21 -17.99 -5.18
N ASN A 420 25.71 -19.09 -5.74
CA ASN A 420 25.34 -20.30 -5.00
C ASN A 420 24.34 -20.05 -3.84
N GLY A 421 23.36 -19.16 -4.07
CA GLY A 421 22.33 -18.80 -3.09
C GLY A 421 22.79 -17.84 -2.00
N ARG A 422 24.00 -17.27 -2.11
CA ARG A 422 24.45 -16.13 -1.32
C ARG A 422 24.16 -14.83 -2.05
N GLU A 423 23.85 -13.79 -1.29
CA GLU A 423 23.58 -12.46 -1.82
C GLU A 423 24.03 -11.39 -0.83
N VAL A 424 24.78 -10.40 -1.30
CA VAL A 424 24.90 -9.11 -0.63
C VAL A 424 24.05 -8.13 -1.44
N TYR A 425 23.05 -7.55 -0.78
CA TYR A 425 22.13 -6.60 -1.37
C TYR A 425 22.21 -5.27 -0.61
N LEU A 426 22.75 -4.26 -1.30
CA LEU A 426 22.74 -2.88 -0.89
C LEU A 426 21.70 -2.11 -1.73
N HIS A 427 20.73 -1.48 -1.08
CA HIS A 427 19.88 -0.45 -1.69
C HIS A 427 20.33 0.93 -1.23
N ILE A 428 20.56 1.82 -2.19
CA ILE A 428 20.97 3.20 -1.94
C ILE A 428 19.84 4.11 -2.38
N ASP A 429 19.48 5.04 -1.50
CA ASP A 429 18.43 6.01 -1.73
C ASP A 429 18.98 7.41 -1.98
N THR A 430 18.83 7.90 -3.20
CA THR A 430 19.03 9.31 -3.57
C THR A 430 17.76 9.87 -4.22
N ALA A 431 16.59 9.31 -3.90
CA ALA A 431 15.32 9.67 -4.47
C ALA A 431 14.83 11.02 -3.92
N PRO A 432 13.94 11.71 -4.63
CA PRO A 432 13.24 12.88 -4.10
C PRO A 432 12.40 12.50 -2.86
N LEU A 433 11.98 13.50 -2.09
CA LEU A 433 11.20 13.28 -0.86
C LEU A 433 9.86 12.54 -1.05
N GLY A 434 9.28 12.52 -2.25
CA GLY A 434 8.00 11.86 -2.50
C GLY A 434 7.05 12.58 -3.45
N TYR A 435 5.84 12.03 -3.57
CA TYR A 435 4.87 12.48 -4.56
C TYR A 435 4.08 13.72 -4.14
N LEU A 436 3.85 14.62 -5.10
CA LEU A 436 3.08 15.87 -4.95
C LEU A 436 3.68 16.84 -3.91
N SER A 437 3.01 17.99 -3.74
CA SER A 437 3.47 19.09 -2.88
C SER A 437 3.46 18.79 -1.38
N ILE A 438 2.98 17.62 -0.95
CA ILE A 438 2.92 17.26 0.46
C ILE A 438 3.76 16.04 0.81
N ALA A 439 4.26 15.29 -0.20
CA ALA A 439 5.03 14.06 -0.08
C ALA A 439 4.54 13.17 1.09
N ALA A 440 3.23 12.87 1.10
CA ALA A 440 2.51 12.41 2.29
C ALA A 440 3.19 11.25 3.03
N HIS A 441 3.86 10.38 2.27
CA HIS A 441 4.41 9.10 2.68
C HIS A 441 5.93 9.01 2.68
N GLY A 442 6.65 9.96 2.10
CA GLY A 442 8.10 9.96 2.12
C GLY A 442 8.66 10.55 3.42
N HIS A 443 9.92 10.23 3.68
CA HIS A 443 10.64 10.48 4.93
C HIS A 443 11.86 11.36 4.67
N ALA A 444 12.44 11.99 5.70
CA ALA A 444 13.67 12.79 5.55
C ALA A 444 14.91 11.88 5.52
N ASP A 445 14.98 11.02 4.51
CA ASP A 445 15.89 9.87 4.41
C ASP A 445 16.86 9.96 3.21
N ALA A 446 17.11 11.16 2.70
CA ALA A 446 18.03 11.36 1.60
C ALA A 446 19.41 10.78 1.92
N LEU A 447 19.96 10.03 0.95
CA LEU A 447 21.23 9.33 1.08
C LEU A 447 21.22 8.24 2.15
N SER A 448 20.05 7.73 2.56
CA SER A 448 19.94 6.52 3.38
C SER A 448 20.28 5.27 2.54
N PHE A 449 20.45 4.15 3.24
CA PHE A 449 20.70 2.86 2.62
C PHE A 449 20.14 1.70 3.45
N PHE A 450 19.91 0.58 2.76
CA PHE A 450 19.51 -0.69 3.33
C PHE A 450 20.53 -1.76 2.95
N LEU A 451 20.85 -2.66 3.89
CA LEU A 451 21.78 -3.77 3.69
C LEU A 451 21.15 -5.09 4.10
N GLU A 452 21.08 -6.02 3.16
CA GLU A 452 20.76 -7.43 3.38
C GLU A 452 21.95 -8.31 2.98
N VAL A 453 22.28 -9.29 3.83
CA VAL A 453 23.29 -10.32 3.53
C VAL A 453 22.68 -11.69 3.74
N ASP A 454 22.72 -12.52 2.71
CA ASP A 454 22.20 -13.89 2.67
C ASP A 454 20.75 -13.99 3.17
N GLY A 455 19.91 -13.02 2.78
CA GLY A 455 18.49 -12.97 3.15
C GLY A 455 18.17 -12.43 4.55
N LYS A 456 19.18 -11.93 5.26
CA LYS A 456 19.05 -11.30 6.58
C LYS A 456 19.30 -9.79 6.46
N PRO A 457 18.34 -8.93 6.83
CA PRO A 457 18.57 -7.50 6.92
C PRO A 457 19.53 -7.20 8.09
N TYR A 458 20.56 -6.41 7.83
CA TYR A 458 21.53 -5.93 8.82
C TYR A 458 21.23 -4.50 9.19
N ILE A 459 21.18 -3.64 8.17
CA ILE A 459 20.86 -2.23 8.27
C ILE A 459 19.50 -2.05 7.62
N THR A 460 18.55 -1.53 8.38
CA THR A 460 17.14 -1.40 7.96
C THR A 460 16.63 0.00 8.22
N ASP A 461 15.53 0.34 7.55
CA ASP A 461 14.70 1.46 7.94
C ASP A 461 13.85 1.09 9.17
N VAL A 462 13.45 2.10 9.94
CA VAL A 462 12.67 1.95 11.18
C VAL A 462 11.14 1.89 10.93
N GLY A 463 10.70 2.24 9.72
CA GLY A 463 9.30 2.16 9.28
C GLY A 463 8.42 3.32 9.78
N THR A 464 7.10 3.11 9.71
CA THR A 464 6.11 4.19 9.92
C THR A 464 5.71 4.42 11.37
N TYR A 465 5.60 3.33 12.15
CA TYR A 465 5.02 3.25 13.49
C TYR A 465 3.53 3.68 13.58
N THR A 466 3.23 4.96 13.34
CA THR A 466 1.92 5.58 13.55
C THR A 466 1.67 6.70 12.53
N TYR A 467 0.42 7.06 12.25
CA TYR A 467 0.09 8.21 11.38
C TYR A 467 -0.46 9.40 12.15
N HIS A 468 -1.48 9.19 12.98
CA HIS A 468 -2.21 10.26 13.64
C HIS A 468 -2.27 10.10 15.16
N SER A 469 -1.70 9.01 15.66
CA SER A 469 -1.43 8.80 17.08
C SER A 469 0.01 9.19 17.41
N GLU A 470 0.27 9.59 18.65
CA GLU A 470 1.63 9.81 19.18
C GLU A 470 2.53 10.72 18.29
N PRO A 471 2.25 12.03 18.24
CA PRO A 471 2.88 12.95 17.28
C PRO A 471 4.40 13.07 17.42
N GLU A 472 4.95 12.90 18.63
CA GLU A 472 6.40 12.90 18.87
C GLU A 472 7.08 11.72 18.16
N TRP A 473 6.49 10.53 18.25
CA TRP A 473 6.99 9.37 17.53
C TRP A 473 6.82 9.53 16.03
N ARG A 474 5.68 10.04 15.54
CA ARG A 474 5.52 10.32 14.11
C ARG A 474 6.59 11.30 13.61
N ALA A 475 6.93 12.33 14.38
CA ALA A 475 8.01 13.25 14.02
C ALA A 475 9.36 12.52 13.96
N TYR A 476 9.68 11.69 14.96
CA TYR A 476 10.90 10.89 14.98
C TYR A 476 11.00 9.94 13.77
N PHE A 477 10.00 9.08 13.54
CA PHE A 477 10.03 8.04 12.51
C PHE A 477 10.07 8.59 11.06
N LYS A 478 9.73 9.86 10.85
CA LYS A 478 9.90 10.53 9.55
C LYS A 478 11.16 11.38 9.45
N GLY A 479 11.79 11.69 10.59
CA GLY A 479 12.90 12.63 10.68
C GLY A 479 14.22 11.93 10.40
N THR A 480 15.25 12.70 10.05
CA THR A 480 16.55 12.18 9.60
C THR A 480 17.20 11.23 10.61
N LEU A 481 16.99 11.47 11.90
CA LEU A 481 17.58 10.64 12.97
C LEU A 481 17.11 9.17 12.92
N ALA A 482 15.94 8.91 12.34
CA ALA A 482 15.36 7.58 12.15
C ALA A 482 15.95 6.82 10.94
N HIS A 483 16.81 7.45 10.14
CA HIS A 483 17.33 6.84 8.90
C HIS A 483 18.85 6.70 8.92
N ASN A 484 19.40 5.88 8.04
CA ASN A 484 20.83 5.58 7.99
C ASN A 484 21.58 6.69 7.22
N THR A 485 21.48 7.94 7.66
CA THR A 485 22.06 9.14 7.02
C THR A 485 22.44 10.19 8.08
N ILE A 486 22.99 11.34 7.68
CA ILE A 486 23.51 12.36 8.61
C ILE A 486 22.46 13.40 9.00
N ARG A 487 22.34 13.65 10.30
CA ARG A 487 21.62 14.80 10.89
C ARG A 487 22.58 15.91 11.31
N VAL A 488 22.20 17.17 11.07
CA VAL A 488 23.02 18.36 11.37
C VAL A 488 22.26 19.31 12.29
N ASP A 489 22.87 19.72 13.41
CA ASP A 489 22.32 20.66 14.40
C ASP A 489 20.87 20.34 14.83
N GLU A 490 20.60 19.04 15.03
CA GLU A 490 19.28 18.50 15.39
C GLU A 490 18.17 18.79 14.36
N GLN A 491 18.51 19.26 13.15
CA GLN A 491 17.58 19.56 12.07
C GLN A 491 17.42 18.39 11.11
N ASP A 492 16.19 18.14 10.67
CA ASP A 492 15.91 17.18 9.59
C ASP A 492 16.29 17.77 8.22
N GLN A 493 16.46 16.90 7.22
CA GLN A 493 16.79 17.30 5.84
C GLN A 493 15.62 17.99 5.12
N ALA A 494 14.41 17.87 5.67
CA ALA A 494 13.18 18.45 5.16
C ALA A 494 12.30 18.96 6.31
N SER A 495 11.47 19.97 6.04
CA SER A 495 10.61 20.57 7.07
C SER A 495 9.20 20.00 7.03
N ASN A 496 8.73 19.52 8.19
CA ASN A 496 7.39 18.95 8.35
C ASN A 496 6.43 19.94 9.07
N ALA A 497 5.20 20.07 8.57
CA ALA A 497 4.12 20.84 9.20
C ALA A 497 2.92 19.97 9.64
N GLY A 498 3.02 18.64 9.65
CA GLY A 498 2.02 17.71 10.16
C GLY A 498 2.26 16.26 9.70
N PRO A 499 1.52 15.28 10.22
CA PRO A 499 1.86 13.85 10.04
C PRO A 499 2.04 13.36 8.59
N CYS A 500 1.41 14.05 7.63
CA CYS A 500 1.49 13.79 6.19
C CYS A 500 1.64 15.12 5.39
N LEU A 501 2.40 16.09 5.91
CA LEU A 501 2.55 17.42 5.28
C LEU A 501 3.98 17.92 5.35
N TRP A 502 4.78 17.62 4.33
CA TRP A 502 6.04 18.33 4.10
C TRP A 502 5.79 19.72 3.49
N VAL A 503 6.69 20.66 3.79
CA VAL A 503 6.60 22.05 3.30
C VAL A 503 7.87 22.52 2.59
N GLU A 504 9.03 22.08 3.05
CA GLU A 504 10.33 22.40 2.44
C GLU A 504 11.02 21.07 2.18
N HIS A 505 11.04 20.69 0.90
CA HIS A 505 11.63 19.43 0.47
C HIS A 505 13.11 19.68 0.14
N TYR A 506 13.97 18.74 0.48
CA TYR A 506 15.30 18.69 -0.12
C TYR A 506 15.20 18.37 -1.62
N GLN A 507 16.20 18.80 -2.38
CA GLN A 507 16.49 18.35 -3.73
C GLN A 507 17.71 17.44 -3.70
N PRO A 508 17.58 16.16 -4.06
CA PRO A 508 18.73 15.30 -4.21
C PRO A 508 19.49 15.66 -5.49
N HIS A 509 20.81 15.50 -5.47
CA HIS A 509 21.67 15.64 -6.63
C HIS A 509 22.61 14.45 -6.73
N LEU A 510 22.45 13.67 -7.79
CA LEU A 510 23.34 12.56 -8.13
C LEU A 510 24.58 13.12 -8.82
N ALA A 511 25.69 13.20 -8.09
CA ALA A 511 26.95 13.75 -8.59
C ALA A 511 27.68 12.77 -9.52
N PHE A 512 27.67 11.47 -9.19
CA PHE A 512 28.35 10.46 -9.99
C PHE A 512 27.76 9.06 -9.73
N TYR A 513 27.70 8.23 -10.77
CA TYR A 513 27.50 6.80 -10.62
C TYR A 513 28.29 6.04 -11.68
N SER A 514 28.76 4.84 -11.34
CA SER A 514 29.41 3.94 -12.29
C SER A 514 29.27 2.49 -11.85
N GLU A 515 29.31 1.59 -12.82
CA GLU A 515 29.39 0.15 -12.61
C GLU A 515 30.44 -0.41 -13.58
N ASP A 516 31.38 -1.18 -13.04
CA ASP A 516 32.29 -2.01 -13.82
C ASP A 516 32.31 -3.46 -13.29
N GLU A 517 33.22 -4.31 -13.79
CA GLU A 517 33.32 -5.71 -13.37
C GLU A 517 33.79 -5.88 -11.90
N GLN A 518 34.48 -4.88 -11.35
CA GLN A 518 35.08 -4.92 -10.01
C GLN A 518 34.23 -4.21 -8.97
N LYS A 519 33.61 -3.07 -9.31
CA LYS A 519 32.92 -2.23 -8.33
C LYS A 519 31.70 -1.49 -8.87
N VAL A 520 30.88 -1.03 -7.93
CA VAL A 520 29.82 -0.03 -8.14
C VAL A 520 30.14 1.19 -7.30
N ILE A 521 30.01 2.38 -7.88
CA ILE A 521 30.14 3.65 -7.17
C ILE A 521 28.86 4.45 -7.35
N VAL A 522 28.31 4.99 -6.27
CA VAL A 522 27.20 5.94 -6.29
C VAL A 522 27.55 7.10 -5.37
N LYS A 523 27.50 8.34 -5.88
CA LYS A 523 27.78 9.56 -5.12
C LYS A 523 26.60 10.52 -5.25
N GLY A 524 25.94 10.77 -4.13
CA GLY A 524 24.80 11.68 -4.04
C GLY A 524 25.04 12.81 -3.06
N SER A 525 24.27 13.88 -3.18
CA SER A 525 24.23 15.02 -2.28
C SER A 525 22.78 15.52 -2.17
N HIS A 526 22.49 16.38 -1.19
CA HIS A 526 21.21 17.07 -1.09
C HIS A 526 21.39 18.48 -0.51
N ASP A 527 20.42 19.36 -0.76
CA ASP A 527 20.44 20.74 -0.28
C ASP A 527 19.66 20.98 1.03
N GLY A 528 19.15 19.92 1.67
CA GLY A 528 18.35 19.99 2.91
C GLY A 528 18.95 20.80 4.07
N TYR A 529 20.29 20.97 4.11
CA TYR A 529 20.99 21.77 5.12
C TYR A 529 21.53 23.10 4.60
N ALA A 530 21.09 23.55 3.41
CA ALA A 530 21.56 24.81 2.81
C ALA A 530 21.33 26.03 3.73
N ALA A 531 20.25 26.03 4.52
CA ALA A 531 19.98 27.09 5.50
C ALA A 531 20.99 27.14 6.66
N LEU A 532 21.65 26.02 6.96
CA LEU A 532 22.75 25.92 7.92
C LEU A 532 24.12 26.20 7.28
N GLY A 533 24.18 26.37 5.95
CA GLY A 533 25.44 26.49 5.21
C GLY A 533 26.24 25.19 5.14
N VAL A 534 25.59 24.04 5.30
CA VAL A 534 26.22 22.72 5.22
C VAL A 534 25.82 22.01 3.94
N THR A 535 26.81 21.49 3.21
CA THR A 535 26.58 20.57 2.09
C THR A 535 26.95 19.17 2.50
N HIS A 536 25.99 18.23 2.43
CA HIS A 536 26.22 16.82 2.70
C HIS A 536 26.32 16.05 1.37
N THR A 537 27.46 15.40 1.17
CA THR A 537 27.71 14.51 0.05
C THR A 537 28.11 13.13 0.57
N ARG A 538 27.44 12.08 0.12
CA ARG A 538 27.75 10.69 0.45
C ARG A 538 28.18 9.91 -0.78
N ALA A 539 29.26 9.16 -0.67
CA ALA A 539 29.71 8.20 -1.66
C ALA A 539 29.62 6.77 -1.12
N TYR A 540 29.09 5.87 -1.94
CA TYR A 540 29.02 4.44 -1.73
C TYR A 540 29.93 3.76 -2.73
N GLU A 541 30.90 2.98 -2.26
CA GLU A 541 31.71 2.10 -3.09
C GLU A 541 31.48 0.65 -2.68
N PHE A 542 31.04 -0.17 -3.63
CA PHE A 542 30.75 -1.57 -3.44
C PHE A 542 31.74 -2.41 -4.24
N ASP A 543 32.59 -3.20 -3.58
CA ASP A 543 33.52 -4.12 -4.23
C ASP A 543 32.81 -5.47 -4.49
N LYS A 544 32.62 -5.79 -5.77
CA LYS A 544 31.88 -6.99 -6.21
C LYS A 544 32.60 -8.30 -5.90
N LYS A 545 33.93 -8.29 -5.71
CA LYS A 545 34.74 -9.49 -5.46
C LYS A 545 34.72 -9.89 -3.99
N THR A 546 34.84 -8.90 -3.12
CA THR A 546 34.91 -9.10 -1.66
C THR A 546 33.55 -8.95 -0.99
N GLY A 547 32.63 -8.22 -1.61
CA GLY A 547 31.36 -7.80 -1.00
C GLY A 547 31.54 -6.64 -0.01
N ALA A 548 32.72 -6.02 0.05
CA ALA A 548 32.99 -4.89 0.94
C ALA A 548 32.25 -3.63 0.49
N ILE A 549 31.75 -2.88 1.46
CA ILE A 549 31.02 -1.64 1.25
C ILE A 549 31.77 -0.53 1.98
N THR A 550 32.18 0.50 1.25
CA THR A 550 32.77 1.71 1.81
C THR A 550 31.78 2.85 1.65
N ILE A 551 31.42 3.49 2.77
CA ILE A 551 30.55 4.68 2.78
C ILE A 551 31.40 5.86 3.26
N THR A 552 31.46 6.90 2.44
CA THR A 552 32.23 8.12 2.74
C THR A 552 31.29 9.31 2.76
N ASP A 553 31.21 9.96 3.92
CA ASP A 553 30.49 11.21 4.11
C ASP A 553 31.43 12.41 4.07
N ASN A 554 31.11 13.38 3.24
CA ASN A 554 31.80 14.66 3.13
C ASN A 554 30.82 15.79 3.49
N LEU A 555 31.15 16.51 4.56
CA LEU A 555 30.36 17.60 5.12
C LEU A 555 31.17 18.89 4.95
N GLU A 556 30.74 19.74 4.03
CA GLU A 556 31.41 21.02 3.74
C GLU A 556 30.64 22.16 4.40
N SER A 557 31.33 22.94 5.24
CA SER A 557 30.76 24.10 5.94
C SER A 557 31.84 25.08 6.41
N ASP A 558 31.49 26.36 6.48
CA ASP A 558 32.34 27.43 7.04
C ASP A 558 32.18 27.61 8.57
N GLY A 559 31.23 26.89 9.18
CA GLY A 559 30.86 26.97 10.60
C GLY A 559 31.18 25.72 11.42
N HIS A 560 30.96 25.81 12.73
CA HIS A 560 30.96 24.66 13.64
C HIS A 560 29.54 24.12 13.78
N HIS A 561 29.39 22.82 13.56
CA HIS A 561 28.10 22.11 13.63
C HIS A 561 28.22 20.83 14.45
N ILE A 562 27.09 20.33 14.92
CA ILE A 562 26.94 19.00 15.51
C ILE A 562 26.45 18.05 14.41
N TYR A 563 27.17 16.94 14.24
CA TYR A 563 26.82 15.89 13.28
C TYR A 563 26.45 14.61 14.00
N GLU A 564 25.30 14.04 13.66
CA GLU A 564 24.83 12.76 14.18
C GLU A 564 24.74 11.75 13.04
N ILE A 565 25.32 10.57 13.24
CA ILE A 565 25.45 9.51 12.21
C ILE A 565 24.82 8.21 12.76
N PRO A 566 23.48 8.09 12.75
CA PRO A 566 22.80 6.88 13.14
C PRO A 566 23.05 5.70 12.17
N PHE A 567 23.12 4.50 12.73
CA PHE A 567 23.01 3.22 12.00
C PHE A 567 21.96 2.37 12.71
N HIS A 568 20.87 2.06 12.01
CA HIS A 568 19.74 1.30 12.54
C HIS A 568 19.89 -0.18 12.19
N LEU A 569 20.26 -0.96 13.20
CA LEU A 569 20.39 -2.41 13.07
C LEU A 569 19.02 -3.07 13.13
N HIS A 570 18.81 -4.10 12.31
CA HIS A 570 17.62 -4.93 12.42
C HIS A 570 17.57 -5.58 13.83
N PRO A 571 16.39 -5.72 14.47
CA PRO A 571 16.29 -6.18 15.87
C PRO A 571 16.86 -7.59 16.16
N GLU A 572 17.05 -8.41 15.12
CA GLU A 572 17.69 -9.73 15.22
C GLU A 572 19.23 -9.70 15.14
N ILE A 573 19.84 -8.53 14.93
CA ILE A 573 21.28 -8.34 14.82
C ILE A 573 21.87 -8.00 16.18
N ARG A 574 22.90 -8.75 16.57
CA ARG A 574 23.75 -8.44 17.72
C ARG A 574 25.02 -7.74 17.23
N ALA A 575 25.28 -6.55 17.76
CA ALA A 575 26.54 -5.83 17.57
C ALA A 575 27.47 -6.09 18.75
N GLU A 576 28.68 -6.54 18.47
CA GLU A 576 29.74 -6.73 19.47
C GLU A 576 30.95 -5.88 19.08
N GLN A 577 31.38 -5.00 19.98
CA GLN A 577 32.55 -4.17 19.73
C GLN A 577 33.82 -5.03 19.81
N VAL A 578 34.59 -5.07 18.71
CA VAL A 578 35.84 -5.83 18.62
C VAL A 578 37.03 -4.92 18.96
N SER A 579 36.97 -3.66 18.51
CA SER A 579 38.00 -2.63 18.74
C SER A 579 37.35 -1.23 18.74
N PRO A 580 38.08 -0.17 19.15
CA PRO A 580 37.59 1.20 19.01
C PRO A 580 37.17 1.50 17.56
N GLY A 581 35.89 1.77 17.34
CA GLY A 581 35.33 2.05 16.00
C GLY A 581 35.00 0.82 15.15
N GLU A 582 35.16 -0.40 15.66
CA GLU A 582 34.94 -1.65 14.91
C GLU A 582 33.97 -2.57 15.65
N PHE A 583 32.95 -3.04 14.92
CA PHE A 583 31.88 -3.88 15.44
C PHE A 583 31.67 -5.09 14.54
N ALA A 584 31.57 -6.27 15.13
CA ALA A 584 31.10 -7.47 14.45
C ALA A 584 29.57 -7.52 14.54
N LEU A 585 28.91 -7.74 13.39
CA LEU A 585 27.45 -7.85 13.32
C LEU A 585 27.06 -9.30 13.07
N SER A 586 26.29 -9.86 14.00
CA SER A 586 25.85 -11.26 13.95
C SER A 586 24.31 -11.36 13.97
N PRO A 587 23.68 -11.89 12.91
CA PRO A 587 22.27 -12.26 12.93
C PRO A 587 22.07 -13.59 13.65
N SER A 588 20.87 -13.80 14.21
CA SER A 588 20.48 -15.13 14.69
C SER A 588 20.49 -16.16 13.53
N GLY A 589 21.47 -17.07 13.54
CA GLY A 589 21.61 -18.17 12.59
C GLY A 589 22.08 -17.79 11.19
N GLY A 590 22.86 -16.72 11.02
CA GLY A 590 23.43 -16.31 9.73
C GLY A 590 24.93 -16.05 9.76
N ARG A 591 25.45 -15.54 8.64
CA ARG A 591 26.86 -15.15 8.48
C ARG A 591 27.21 -14.01 9.44
N GLU A 592 28.42 -13.95 9.96
CA GLU A 592 28.93 -12.76 10.67
C GLU A 592 29.53 -11.79 9.64
N VAL A 593 29.26 -10.50 9.79
CA VAL A 593 29.73 -9.42 8.90
C VAL A 593 30.62 -8.46 9.66
#